data_AF-S4XMV9-F1
#
_entry.id   AF-S4XMV9-F1
#
_cell.length_a   1.000
_cell.length_b   1.000
_cell.length_c   1.000
_cell.angle_alpha   90.00
_cell.angle_beta   90.00
_cell.angle_gamma   90.00
#
_symmetry.space_group_name_H-M   'P 1'
#
loop_
_entity.id
_entity.type
_entity.pdbx_description
1 polymer ?
#
loop_
_entity_poly.entity_id
_entity_poly.type
_entity_poly.pdbx_seq_one_letter_code
_entity_poly.pdbx_strand_id
1 'polypeptide(L)'
;MTSTALFAAAVAVTGLTACGGDDTPEPSVEAFCQVIDENRTSFNAAMDEVTSSDFSSGLSGISDAFSDLGDMWPELEKVSPDEIRDDVATLDDAFGSGKDAEDDDDGGFLSGLSDAFDTGTAAVNLDNYVIQNCDS
;
A
#
# COMPACT_ATOMS: atom_id res chain seq x y z
N MET A 1 29.65 -37.13 -43.28
CA MET A 1 29.72 -35.66 -43.31
C MET A 1 28.29 -35.14 -43.43
N THR A 2 27.97 -34.09 -42.66
CA THR A 2 26.70 -33.32 -42.53
C THR A 2 25.46 -34.07 -42.00
N SER A 3 24.60 -33.53 -41.12
CA SER A 3 24.62 -32.63 -39.94
C SER A 3 23.14 -32.27 -39.66
N THR A 4 22.75 -32.22 -38.37
CA THR A 4 21.59 -31.48 -37.78
C THR A 4 20.15 -31.88 -38.20
N ALA A 5 19.09 -31.86 -37.37
CA ALA A 5 18.87 -31.30 -36.03
C ALA A 5 17.75 -32.07 -35.30
N LEU A 6 17.95 -32.30 -34.00
CA LEU A 6 16.91 -32.58 -33.01
C LEU A 6 16.00 -31.34 -32.86
N PHE A 7 14.68 -31.52 -32.96
CA PHE A 7 13.71 -30.57 -32.39
C PHE A 7 12.83 -31.33 -31.39
N ALA A 8 13.32 -31.39 -30.15
CA ALA A 8 12.52 -31.69 -28.98
C ALA A 8 12.12 -30.34 -28.36
N ALA A 9 10.93 -29.85 -28.69
CA ALA A 9 10.31 -28.77 -27.92
C ALA A 9 9.62 -29.42 -26.71
N ALA A 10 10.40 -29.68 -25.67
CA ALA A 10 9.90 -30.09 -24.37
C ALA A 10 9.15 -28.91 -23.75
N VAL A 11 7.88 -29.17 -23.41
CA VAL A 11 7.01 -28.30 -22.62
C VAL A 11 7.68 -28.07 -21.26
N ALA A 12 8.25 -26.89 -21.06
CA ALA A 12 8.75 -26.45 -19.76
C ALA A 12 7.58 -25.85 -18.95
N VAL A 13 6.79 -26.74 -18.35
CA VAL A 13 6.02 -26.41 -17.15
C VAL A 13 7.02 -26.37 -16.00
N THR A 14 7.57 -25.20 -15.75
CA THR A 14 8.37 -24.86 -14.56
C THR A 14 7.82 -23.53 -14.08
N GLY A 15 7.24 -23.37 -12.92
CA GLY A 15 6.98 -24.25 -11.80
C GLY A 15 6.37 -23.29 -10.79
N LEU A 16 5.17 -23.59 -10.31
CA LEU A 16 4.61 -22.90 -9.15
C LEU A 16 5.62 -23.09 -8.02
N THR A 17 6.41 -22.06 -7.73
CA THR A 17 7.16 -21.97 -6.47
C THR A 17 6.14 -21.76 -5.37
N ALA A 18 5.49 -22.85 -4.99
CA ALA A 18 5.02 -23.05 -3.63
C ALA A 18 6.27 -23.15 -2.75
N CYS A 19 6.83 -22.00 -2.39
CA CYS A 19 7.84 -21.90 -1.34
C CYS A 19 7.11 -21.87 0.00
N GLY A 20 6.93 -23.05 0.59
CA GLY A 20 6.80 -23.15 2.04
C GLY A 20 8.16 -22.80 2.65
N GLY A 21 8.23 -21.68 3.35
CA GLY A 21 9.38 -21.20 4.10
C GLY A 21 8.96 -19.93 4.82
N ASP A 22 8.69 -20.06 6.11
CA ASP A 22 8.31 -18.99 7.05
C ASP A 22 7.33 -17.94 6.46
N ASP A 23 6.02 -18.22 6.53
CA ASP A 23 4.88 -17.37 6.14
C ASP A 23 4.77 -16.03 6.92
N THR A 24 5.89 -15.32 7.11
CA THR A 24 5.88 -13.91 7.47
C THR A 24 6.39 -13.18 6.23
N PRO A 25 5.55 -12.42 5.51
CA PRO A 25 6.00 -11.73 4.32
C PRO A 25 7.15 -10.79 4.69
N GLU A 26 8.34 -11.04 4.15
CA GLU A 26 9.50 -10.17 4.37
C GLU A 26 9.27 -8.81 3.69
N PRO A 27 9.78 -7.71 4.27
CA PRO A 27 9.73 -6.39 3.64
C PRO A 27 10.28 -6.44 2.21
N SER A 28 9.40 -6.26 1.23
CA SER A 28 9.75 -6.39 -0.19
C SER A 28 8.74 -5.66 -1.06
N VAL A 29 9.19 -5.19 -2.22
CA VAL A 29 8.34 -4.49 -3.18
C VAL A 29 7.19 -5.39 -3.65
N GLU A 30 7.46 -6.67 -3.90
CA GLU A 30 6.44 -7.63 -4.34
C GLU A 30 5.36 -7.86 -3.29
N ALA A 31 5.73 -8.10 -2.02
CA ALA A 31 4.75 -8.30 -0.95
C ALA A 31 3.94 -7.02 -0.67
N PHE A 32 4.59 -5.86 -0.72
CA PHE A 32 3.93 -4.57 -0.64
C PHE A 32 2.89 -4.38 -1.76
N CYS A 33 3.29 -4.61 -3.01
CA CYS A 33 2.37 -4.45 -4.14
C CYS A 33 1.23 -5.46 -4.12
N GLN A 34 1.43 -6.65 -3.56
CA GLN A 34 0.34 -7.62 -3.36
C GLN A 34 -0.75 -7.07 -2.43
N VAL A 35 -0.36 -6.51 -1.28
CA VAL A 35 -1.32 -5.91 -0.33
C VAL A 35 -2.08 -4.73 -0.97
N ILE A 36 -1.38 -3.89 -1.74
CA ILE A 36 -2.01 -2.82 -2.52
C ILE A 36 -2.97 -3.39 -3.57
N ASP A 37 -2.62 -4.46 -4.27
CA ASP A 37 -3.46 -5.03 -5.32
C ASP A 37 -4.77 -5.61 -4.76
N GLU A 38 -4.70 -6.29 -3.62
CA GLU A 38 -5.85 -6.84 -2.90
C GLU A 38 -6.84 -5.75 -2.48
N ASN A 39 -6.35 -4.53 -2.24
CA ASN A 39 -7.13 -3.36 -1.80
C ASN A 39 -7.24 -2.25 -2.87
N ARG A 40 -6.82 -2.50 -4.11
CA ARG A 40 -6.51 -1.47 -5.13
C ARG A 40 -7.64 -0.50 -5.37
N THR A 41 -8.89 -0.99 -5.41
CA THR A 41 -10.06 -0.13 -5.67
C THR A 41 -10.26 0.88 -4.56
N SER A 42 -10.21 0.44 -3.30
CA SER A 42 -10.36 1.32 -2.13
C SER A 42 -9.14 2.23 -1.96
N PHE A 43 -7.94 1.71 -2.20
CA PHE A 43 -6.70 2.49 -2.17
C PHE A 43 -6.72 3.64 -3.18
N ASN A 44 -7.04 3.35 -4.44
CA ASN A 44 -7.10 4.39 -5.48
C ASN A 44 -8.19 5.42 -5.18
N ALA A 45 -9.34 5.01 -4.66
CA ALA A 45 -10.38 5.93 -4.25
C ALA A 45 -9.90 6.88 -3.13
N ALA A 46 -9.18 6.36 -2.14
CA ALA A 46 -8.60 7.16 -1.06
C ALA A 46 -7.52 8.12 -1.58
N MET A 47 -6.63 7.67 -2.46
CA MET A 47 -5.58 8.51 -3.05
C MET A 47 -6.13 9.59 -4.00
N ASP A 48 -7.20 9.30 -4.74
CA ASP A 48 -7.91 10.29 -5.57
C ASP A 48 -8.47 11.44 -4.71
N GLU A 49 -8.99 11.16 -3.51
CA GLU A 49 -9.51 12.19 -2.60
C GLU A 49 -8.39 13.16 -2.13
N VAL A 50 -7.19 12.62 -1.83
CA VAL A 50 -6.03 13.43 -1.39
C VAL A 50 -5.41 14.22 -2.53
N THR A 51 -5.34 13.64 -3.73
CA THR A 51 -4.75 14.27 -4.91
C THR A 51 -5.72 15.22 -5.63
N SER A 52 -7.02 15.11 -5.35
CA SER A 52 -8.01 16.09 -5.78
C SER A 52 -7.70 17.46 -5.15
N SER A 53 -7.92 18.55 -5.92
CA SER A 53 -7.55 19.92 -5.50
C SER A 53 -8.33 20.49 -4.31
N ASP A 54 -9.15 19.67 -3.65
CA ASP A 54 -10.04 20.03 -2.56
C ASP A 54 -9.64 19.42 -1.22
N PHE A 55 -8.35 19.10 -1.01
CA PHE A 55 -7.82 18.61 0.26
C PHE A 55 -8.37 19.42 1.46
N SER A 56 -8.43 20.75 1.39
CA SER A 56 -8.96 21.60 2.48
C SER A 56 -10.48 21.50 2.71
N SER A 57 -11.23 21.10 1.69
CA SER A 57 -12.71 21.05 1.69
C SER A 57 -13.22 19.63 1.97
N GLY A 58 -12.38 18.61 1.75
CA GLY A 58 -12.72 17.18 1.75
C GLY A 58 -12.08 16.36 2.88
N LEU A 59 -11.44 17.00 3.87
CA LEU A 59 -10.73 16.31 4.97
C LEU A 59 -11.56 15.22 5.66
N SER A 60 -12.87 15.44 5.85
CA SER A 60 -13.75 14.42 6.43
C SER A 60 -13.93 13.20 5.50
N GLY A 61 -14.05 13.41 4.19
CA GLY A 61 -14.17 12.32 3.22
C GLY A 61 -12.87 11.54 3.03
N ILE A 62 -11.72 12.23 3.13
CA ILE A 62 -10.40 11.59 3.15
C ILE A 62 -10.27 10.66 4.37
N SER A 63 -10.66 11.15 5.56
CA SER A 63 -10.58 10.34 6.77
C SER A 63 -11.40 9.05 6.67
N ASP A 64 -12.64 9.13 6.17
CA ASP A 64 -13.49 7.94 6.00
C ASP A 64 -12.88 6.96 4.97
N ALA A 65 -12.40 7.47 3.83
CA ALA A 65 -11.82 6.62 2.78
C ALA A 65 -10.54 5.91 3.22
N PHE A 66 -9.69 6.56 4.03
CA PHE A 66 -8.49 5.94 4.59
C PHE A 66 -8.81 5.03 5.78
N SER A 67 -9.84 5.33 6.57
CA SER A 67 -10.28 4.47 7.66
C SER A 67 -10.86 3.14 7.16
N ASP A 68 -11.51 3.13 5.99
CA ASP A 68 -11.97 1.90 5.32
C ASP A 68 -10.79 0.99 4.92
N LEU A 69 -9.58 1.55 4.83
CA LEU A 69 -8.32 0.83 4.62
C LEU A 69 -7.62 0.46 5.93
N GLY A 70 -8.29 0.62 7.08
CA GLY A 70 -7.73 0.45 8.42
C GLY A 70 -6.97 -0.85 8.64
N ASP A 71 -7.46 -1.97 8.10
CA ASP A 71 -6.81 -3.29 8.23
C ASP A 71 -5.66 -3.51 7.22
N MET A 72 -5.62 -2.72 6.14
CA MET A 72 -4.55 -2.75 5.14
C MET A 72 -3.27 -2.11 5.68
N TRP A 73 -3.38 -1.04 6.48
CA TRP A 73 -2.22 -0.28 6.95
C TRP A 73 -1.24 -1.12 7.82
N PRO A 74 -1.70 -1.92 8.79
CA PRO A 74 -0.82 -2.81 9.56
C PRO A 74 -0.23 -3.97 8.74
N GLU A 75 -0.84 -4.33 7.61
CA GLU A 75 -0.29 -5.32 6.68
C GLU A 75 0.80 -4.68 5.81
N LEU A 76 0.54 -3.48 5.29
CA LEU A 76 1.54 -2.71 4.55
C LEU A 76 2.77 -2.44 5.39
N GLU A 77 2.64 -1.97 6.64
CA GLU A 77 3.79 -1.64 7.50
C GLU A 77 4.76 -2.82 7.66
N LYS A 78 4.24 -4.05 7.72
CA LYS A 78 5.05 -5.28 7.85
C LYS A 78 5.85 -5.59 6.60
N VAL A 79 5.30 -5.28 5.43
CA VAL A 79 5.87 -5.65 4.12
C VAL A 79 6.51 -4.48 3.38
N SER A 80 6.32 -3.26 3.88
CA SER A 80 6.82 -2.03 3.28
C SER A 80 8.35 -2.01 3.20
N PRO A 81 8.92 -1.76 2.01
CA PRO A 81 10.33 -1.49 1.85
C PRO A 81 10.80 -0.29 2.69
N ASP A 82 12.07 -0.29 3.09
CA ASP A 82 12.65 0.75 3.96
C ASP A 82 12.46 2.18 3.42
N GLU A 83 12.34 2.36 2.10
CA GLU A 83 12.18 3.66 1.45
C GLU A 83 10.79 4.29 1.62
N ILE A 84 9.75 3.48 1.87
CA ILE A 84 8.36 3.96 2.03
C ILE A 84 7.78 3.62 3.41
N ARG A 85 8.51 2.86 4.24
CA ARG A 85 8.03 2.39 5.55
C ARG A 85 7.61 3.53 6.46
N ASP A 86 8.36 4.64 6.49
CA ASP A 86 8.04 5.77 7.36
C ASP A 86 6.75 6.49 6.92
N ASP A 87 6.51 6.59 5.60
CA ASP A 87 5.27 7.16 5.05
C ASP A 87 4.06 6.24 5.34
N VAL A 88 4.23 4.92 5.20
CA VAL A 88 3.19 3.94 5.55
C VAL A 88 2.88 3.94 7.05
N ALA A 89 3.90 4.00 7.90
CA ALA A 89 3.71 4.10 9.35
C ALA A 89 2.99 5.40 9.76
N THR A 90 3.26 6.50 9.06
CA THR A 90 2.52 7.77 9.28
C THR A 90 1.04 7.64 8.94
N LEU A 91 0.70 6.89 7.88
CA LEU A 91 -0.68 6.65 7.47
C LEU A 91 -1.37 5.61 8.37
N ASP A 92 -0.66 4.58 8.83
CA ASP A 92 -1.16 3.62 9.83
C ASP A 92 -1.43 4.30 11.17
N ASP A 93 -0.53 5.16 11.65
CA ASP A 93 -0.78 5.94 12.85
C ASP A 93 -2.00 6.87 12.67
N ALA A 94 -2.17 7.48 11.50
CA ALA A 94 -3.30 8.37 11.23
C ALA A 94 -4.64 7.62 11.09
N PHE A 95 -4.67 6.46 10.44
CA PHE A 95 -5.89 5.82 9.93
C PHE A 95 -6.03 4.31 10.18
N GLY A 96 -5.04 3.67 10.80
CA GLY A 96 -5.00 2.23 11.08
C GLY A 96 -6.13 1.77 12.02
N SER A 97 -6.54 0.51 11.87
CA SER A 97 -7.65 -0.08 12.65
C SER A 97 -7.38 -0.23 14.15
N GLY A 98 -6.15 0.06 14.60
CA GLY A 98 -5.76 0.11 16.02
C GLY A 98 -6.14 1.40 16.75
N LYS A 99 -6.68 2.41 16.06
CA LYS A 99 -7.32 3.57 16.71
C LYS A 99 -8.68 3.15 17.25
N ASP A 100 -8.67 2.41 18.35
CA ASP A 100 -9.86 2.12 19.14
C ASP A 100 -10.60 3.42 19.50
N ALA A 101 -11.92 3.33 19.42
CA ALA A 101 -12.93 4.38 19.60
C ALA A 101 -13.02 4.92 21.05
N GLU A 102 -11.90 5.28 21.66
CA GLU A 102 -11.80 5.86 23.01
C GLU A 102 -11.14 7.25 22.95
N ASP A 103 -11.70 8.17 22.17
CA ASP A 103 -11.92 9.56 22.57
C ASP A 103 -12.69 10.26 21.43
N ASP A 104 -13.97 10.54 21.71
CA ASP A 104 -14.79 11.50 20.97
C ASP A 104 -14.08 12.86 20.92
N ASP A 105 -13.45 13.18 19.80
CA ASP A 105 -13.36 14.54 19.26
C ASP A 105 -12.94 14.39 17.80
N ASP A 106 -13.61 15.07 16.89
CA ASP A 106 -13.53 14.93 15.42
C ASP A 106 -12.16 15.37 14.82
N GLY A 107 -11.03 15.05 15.47
CA GLY A 107 -9.69 15.60 15.24
C GLY A 107 -8.54 14.58 15.23
N GLY A 108 -8.81 13.28 15.11
CA GLY A 108 -7.80 12.21 15.24
C GLY A 108 -6.66 12.20 14.20
N PHE A 109 -6.86 12.74 13.00
CA PHE A 109 -5.83 12.89 11.96
C PHE A 109 -5.36 14.35 11.78
N LEU A 110 -6.08 15.30 12.40
CA LEU A 110 -5.88 16.75 12.23
C LEU A 110 -5.74 17.50 13.54
N SER A 111 -5.28 16.82 14.59
CA SER A 111 -5.03 17.46 15.90
C SER A 111 -4.08 18.65 15.77
N GLY A 112 -3.29 18.72 14.69
CA GLY A 112 -2.63 19.93 14.21
C GLY A 112 -2.55 20.04 12.68
N LEU A 113 -2.40 21.28 12.18
CA LEU A 113 -2.12 21.57 10.76
C LEU A 113 -0.83 20.90 10.28
N SER A 114 0.17 20.77 11.15
CA SER A 114 1.45 20.10 10.82
C SER A 114 1.26 18.61 10.55
N ASP A 115 0.51 17.90 11.39
CA ASP A 115 0.23 16.48 11.21
C ASP A 115 -0.55 16.25 9.90
N ALA A 116 -1.51 17.12 9.59
CA ALA A 116 -2.24 17.12 8.33
C ALA A 116 -1.33 17.21 7.09
N PHE A 117 -0.30 18.07 7.16
CA PHE A 117 0.68 18.24 6.09
C PHE A 117 1.61 17.04 5.96
N ASP A 118 2.04 16.47 7.08
CA ASP A 118 2.92 15.31 7.10
C ASP A 118 2.19 14.08 6.53
N THR A 119 0.97 13.82 6.98
CA THR A 119 0.12 12.75 6.44
C THR A 119 -0.23 12.96 4.97
N GLY A 120 -0.55 14.19 4.55
CA GLY A 120 -0.79 14.49 3.13
C GLY A 120 0.45 14.27 2.26
N THR A 121 1.64 14.61 2.77
CA THR A 121 2.90 14.34 2.08
C THR A 121 3.18 12.84 2.00
N ALA A 122 2.95 12.10 3.10
CA ALA A 122 3.11 10.66 3.15
C ALA A 122 2.17 9.95 2.15
N ALA A 123 0.90 10.36 2.07
CA ALA A 123 -0.06 9.84 1.10
C ALA A 123 0.41 10.06 -0.35
N VAL A 124 0.91 11.26 -0.67
CA VAL A 124 1.45 11.56 -2.01
C VAL A 124 2.71 10.75 -2.31
N ASN A 125 3.61 10.59 -1.34
CA ASN A 125 4.80 9.76 -1.52
C ASN A 125 4.43 8.29 -1.76
N LEU A 126 3.47 7.77 -0.99
CA LEU A 126 2.97 6.42 -1.11
C LEU A 126 2.32 6.17 -2.48
N ASP A 127 1.43 7.06 -2.93
CA ASP A 127 0.81 6.97 -4.25
C ASP A 127 1.85 6.95 -5.38
N ASN A 128 2.81 7.88 -5.34
CA ASN A 128 3.90 7.91 -6.31
C ASN A 128 4.75 6.63 -6.28
N TYR A 129 4.99 6.06 -5.10
CA TYR A 129 5.73 4.82 -4.95
C TYR A 129 4.97 3.64 -5.55
N VAL A 130 3.66 3.55 -5.30
CA VAL A 130 2.77 2.54 -5.91
C VAL A 130 2.77 2.67 -7.43
N ILE A 131 2.61 3.87 -7.98
CA ILE A 131 2.61 4.11 -9.43
C ILE A 131 3.94 3.67 -10.08
N GLN A 132 5.06 3.85 -9.39
CA GLN A 132 6.38 3.53 -9.93
C GLN A 132 6.75 2.05 -9.83
N ASN A 133 6.24 1.34 -8.82
CA ASN A 133 6.74 0.01 -8.46
C ASN A 133 5.69 -1.09 -8.55
N CYS A 134 4.42 -0.76 -8.38
CA CYS A 134 3.32 -1.70 -8.47
C CYS A 134 2.73 -1.62 -9.88
N ASP A 135 3.32 -2.38 -10.80
CA ASP A 135 2.84 -2.51 -12.17
C ASP A 135 1.33 -2.83 -12.18
N SER A 136 0.62 -2.15 -13.07
CA SER A 136 -0.84 -2.01 -13.00
C SER A 136 -1.63 -3.25 -13.42
#